data_AF-A0AAX3X691-F1
#
_entry.id   AF-A0AAX3X691-F1
#
_cell.length_a   1.000
_cell.length_b   1.000
_cell.length_c   1.000
_cell.angle_alpha   90.00
_cell.angle_beta   90.00
_cell.angle_gamma   90.00
#
_symmetry.space_group_name_H-M   'P 1'
#
loop_
_entity.id
_entity.type
_entity.pdbx_description
1 polymer ?
#
loop_
_entity_poly.entity_id
_entity_poly.type
_entity_poly.pdbx_seq_one_letter_code
_entity_poly.pdbx_strand_id
1 'polypeptide(L)'
;MKYVAEKMNKDFPEIEFDLIDLGEKDIQFSDGRNYTEYQGDTLEVTTKIMEADALIIGTPIFQASIPGLVKNIFDLLPEKPYVTK
;
A
#
# COMPACT_ATOMS: atom_id res chain seq x y z
N MET A 1 -3.50 -9.26 -9.98
CA MET A 1 -4.40 -8.09 -9.84
C MET A 1 -4.87 -7.48 -11.17
N LYS A 2 -4.34 -7.87 -12.34
CA LYS A 2 -4.79 -7.34 -13.65
C LYS A 2 -6.31 -7.41 -13.88
N TYR A 3 -6.94 -8.54 -13.54
CA TYR A 3 -8.39 -8.70 -13.64
C TYR A 3 -9.17 -7.66 -12.79
N VAL A 4 -8.69 -7.35 -11.58
CA VAL A 4 -9.34 -6.35 -10.71
C VAL A 4 -9.26 -4.97 -11.35
N ALA A 5 -8.08 -4.57 -11.84
CA ALA A 5 -7.90 -3.29 -12.52
C ALA A 5 -8.78 -3.17 -13.78
N GLU A 6 -8.86 -4.22 -14.60
CA GLU A 6 -9.77 -4.27 -15.76
C GLU A 6 -11.24 -4.13 -15.34
N LYS A 7 -11.64 -4.81 -14.26
CA LYS A 7 -13.01 -4.75 -13.73
C LYS A 7 -13.34 -3.36 -13.17
N MET A 8 -12.42 -2.75 -12.43
CA MET A 8 -12.57 -1.38 -11.91
C MET A 8 -12.77 -0.37 -13.05
N ASN A 9 -11.89 -0.38 -14.05
CA ASN A 9 -12.00 0.50 -15.22
C ASN A 9 -13.32 0.33 -15.99
N LYS A 10 -13.86 -0.89 -16.05
CA LYS A 10 -15.07 -1.20 -16.81
C LYS A 10 -16.35 -0.85 -16.05
N ASP A 11 -16.42 -1.25 -14.79
CA ASP A 11 -17.67 -1.20 -14.01
C ASP A 11 -17.76 0.07 -13.16
N PHE A 12 -16.64 0.71 -12.85
CA PHE A 12 -16.54 1.89 -11.98
C PHE A 12 -15.57 2.95 -12.58
N PRO A 13 -15.80 3.43 -13.82
CA PRO A 13 -14.91 4.36 -14.50
C PRO A 13 -14.75 5.72 -13.80
N GLU A 14 -15.65 6.08 -12.90
CA GLU A 14 -15.60 7.28 -12.08
C GLU A 14 -14.67 7.16 -10.86
N ILE A 15 -14.27 5.94 -10.49
CA ILE A 15 -13.38 5.70 -9.36
C ILE A 15 -11.94 5.76 -9.85
N GLU A 16 -11.17 6.70 -9.32
CA GLU A 16 -9.73 6.73 -9.49
C GLU A 16 -9.07 5.65 -8.61
N PHE A 17 -8.13 4.90 -9.18
CA PHE A 17 -7.37 3.90 -8.44
C PHE A 17 -5.94 3.79 -8.94
N ASP A 18 -5.04 3.50 -8.01
CA ASP A 18 -3.65 3.15 -8.30
C ASP A 18 -3.43 1.65 -8.09
N LEU A 19 -2.86 0.98 -9.10
CA LEU A 19 -2.38 -0.39 -8.97
C LEU A 19 -0.89 -0.40 -8.64
N ILE A 20 -0.56 -0.71 -7.38
CA ILE A 20 0.82 -0.79 -6.91
C ILE A 20 1.25 -2.26 -6.82
N ASP A 21 2.25 -2.65 -7.61
CA ASP A 21 2.94 -3.94 -7.43
C ASP A 21 4.12 -3.76 -6.46
N LEU A 22 3.94 -4.21 -5.22
CA LEU A 22 4.98 -4.12 -4.19
C LEU A 22 6.24 -4.90 -4.56
N GLY A 23 6.16 -5.93 -5.41
CA GLY A 23 7.32 -6.71 -5.83
C GLY A 23 8.28 -5.95 -6.75
N GLU A 24 7.83 -4.84 -7.34
CA GLU A 24 8.64 -3.97 -8.20
C GLU A 24 9.19 -2.73 -7.46
N LYS A 25 8.94 -2.63 -6.15
CA LYS A 25 9.28 -1.48 -5.32
C LYS A 25 10.42 -1.78 -4.35
N ASP A 26 11.36 -0.85 -4.22
CA ASP A 26 12.43 -0.93 -3.22
C ASP A 26 11.95 -0.34 -1.88
N ILE A 27 11.37 -1.20 -1.05
CA ILE A 27 10.79 -0.81 0.23
C ILE A 27 11.80 -1.04 1.35
N GLN A 28 12.17 0.04 2.04
CA GLN A 28 12.99 0.00 3.24
C GLN A 28 12.22 -0.66 4.39
N PHE A 29 12.94 -1.40 5.24
CA PHE A 29 12.34 -1.96 6.45
C PHE A 29 12.00 -0.87 7.45
N SER A 30 10.86 -1.03 8.13
CA SER A 30 10.48 -0.15 9.23
C SER A 30 11.54 -0.21 10.33
N ASP A 31 12.06 0.97 10.67
CA ASP A 31 13.06 1.21 11.71
C ASP A 31 12.58 2.18 12.79
N GLY A 32 11.27 2.50 12.78
CA GLY A 32 10.61 3.36 13.76
C GLY A 32 10.55 4.84 13.40
N ARG A 33 11.12 5.27 12.27
CA ARG A 33 10.91 6.62 11.71
C ARG A 33 9.45 6.82 11.29
N ASN A 34 9.00 8.07 11.23
CA ASN A 34 7.73 8.37 10.58
C ASN A 34 7.84 8.07 9.07
N TYR A 35 6.76 7.56 8.46
CA TYR A 35 6.75 7.26 7.01
C TYR A 35 7.14 8.47 6.15
N THR A 36 6.87 9.70 6.61
CA THR A 36 7.24 10.95 5.92
C THR A 36 8.75 11.24 5.90
N GLU A 37 9.54 10.53 6.72
CA GLU A 37 11.00 10.68 6.79
C GLU A 37 11.75 9.71 5.86
N TYR A 38 11.03 8.77 5.22
CA TYR A 38 11.60 7.90 4.18
C TYR A 38 11.68 8.64 2.84
N GLN A 39 12.33 8.01 1.86
CA GLN A 39 12.48 8.54 0.51
C GLN A 39 12.22 7.45 -0.52
N GLY A 40 12.08 7.85 -1.79
CA GLY A 40 11.89 6.93 -2.91
C GLY A 40 10.58 6.15 -2.81
N ASP A 41 10.62 4.89 -3.24
CA ASP A 41 9.45 4.00 -3.29
C ASP A 41 8.75 3.84 -1.93
N THR A 42 9.53 3.86 -0.83
CA THR A 42 8.96 3.72 0.52
C THR A 42 8.03 4.89 0.84
N LEU A 43 8.47 6.13 0.56
CA LEU A 43 7.65 7.33 0.78
C LEU A 43 6.49 7.38 -0.21
N GLU A 44 6.72 7.04 -1.48
CA GLU A 44 5.68 7.04 -2.52
C GLU A 44 4.52 6.11 -2.14
N VAL A 45 4.82 4.85 -1.82
CA VAL A 45 3.81 3.83 -1.53
C VAL A 45 3.07 4.16 -0.24
N THR A 46 3.78 4.53 0.83
CA THR A 46 3.14 4.86 2.11
C THR A 46 2.26 6.11 1.99
N THR A 47 2.69 7.12 1.24
CA THR A 47 1.88 8.32 0.98
C THR A 47 0.60 7.98 0.22
N LYS A 48 0.69 7.21 -0.89
CA LYS A 48 -0.51 6.78 -1.65
C LYS A 48 -1.49 5.99 -0.79
N ILE A 49 -0.99 5.12 0.09
CA ILE A 49 -1.84 4.37 1.02
C ILE A 49 -2.54 5.29 2.01
N MET A 50 -1.84 6.30 2.54
CA MET A 50 -2.40 7.24 3.50
C MET A 50 -3.40 8.23 2.88
N GLU A 51 -3.26 8.54 1.59
CA GLU A 51 -4.16 9.41 0.83
C GLU A 51 -5.40 8.66 0.30
N ALA A 52 -5.32 7.33 0.17
CA ALA A 52 -6.42 6.53 -0.36
C ALA A 52 -7.62 6.43 0.61
N ASP A 53 -8.83 6.61 0.09
CA ASP A 53 -10.07 6.39 0.84
C ASP A 53 -10.35 4.91 1.11
N ALA A 54 -9.83 4.01 0.26
CA ALA A 54 -10.04 2.57 0.36
C ALA A 54 -8.83 1.79 -0.17
N LEU A 55 -8.60 0.60 0.40
CA LEU A 55 -7.50 -0.29 0.03
C LEU A 55 -8.03 -1.66 -0.42
N ILE A 56 -7.49 -2.16 -1.54
CA ILE A 56 -7.66 -3.54 -1.98
C ILE A 56 -6.29 -4.21 -1.93
N ILE A 57 -6.13 -5.20 -1.04
CA ILE A 57 -4.85 -5.88 -0.83
C ILE A 57 -4.93 -7.30 -1.38
N GLY A 58 -4.18 -7.55 -2.45
CA GLY A 58 -4.02 -8.89 -3.04
C GLY A 58 -2.66 -9.47 -2.69
N THR A 59 -2.62 -10.57 -1.95
CA THR A 59 -1.36 -11.24 -1.59
C THR A 59 -1.43 -12.74 -1.87
N PRO A 60 -0.32 -13.38 -2.28
CA PRO A 60 -0.21 -14.83 -2.15
C PRO A 60 -0.15 -15.22 -0.67
N ILE A 61 -0.44 -16.49 -0.37
CA ILE A 61 -0.21 -17.06 0.96
C ILE A 61 1.17 -17.71 0.95
N PHE A 62 2.10 -17.19 1.74
CA PHE A 62 3.41 -17.79 1.96
C PHE A 62 3.51 -18.28 3.40
N GLN A 63 3.80 -19.57 3.58
CA GLN A 63 3.93 -20.21 4.91
C GLN A 63 2.73 -19.91 5.83
N ALA A 64 1.51 -20.08 5.31
CA ALA A 64 0.25 -19.82 6.02
C ALA A 64 0.03 -18.36 6.48
N SER A 65 0.73 -17.39 5.90
CA SER A 65 0.58 -15.97 6.22
C SER A 65 0.70 -15.06 4.99
N ILE A 66 0.58 -13.74 5.22
CA ILE A 66 0.89 -12.69 4.26
C ILE A 66 2.41 -12.60 4.03
N PRO A 67 2.87 -12.14 2.85
CA PRO A 67 4.28 -11.88 2.61
C PRO A 67 4.87 -10.87 3.60
N GLY A 68 6.12 -11.07 4.02
CA GLY A 68 6.80 -10.17 4.95
C GLY A 68 6.84 -8.71 4.48
N LEU A 69 6.94 -8.50 3.16
CA LEU A 69 6.87 -7.17 2.54
C LEU A 69 5.55 -6.44 2.85
N VAL A 70 4.42 -7.16 2.77
CA VAL A 70 3.09 -6.60 3.09
C VAL A 70 3.00 -6.26 4.57
N LYS A 71 3.54 -7.11 5.45
CA LYS A 71 3.61 -6.82 6.89
C LYS A 71 4.46 -5.57 7.16
N ASN A 72 5.59 -5.43 6.47
CA ASN A 72 6.48 -4.29 6.60
C ASN A 72 5.80 -2.98 6.16
N ILE A 73 4.99 -2.99 5.10
CA ILE A 73 4.17 -1.82 4.73
C ILE A 73 3.31 -1.38 5.92
N PHE A 74 2.62 -2.31 6.60
CA PHE A 74 1.84 -1.96 7.77
C PHE A 74 2.69 -1.47 8.96
N ASP A 75 3.94 -1.93 9.11
CA ASP A 75 4.86 -1.44 10.14
C ASP A 75 5.41 -0.04 9.85
N LEU A 76 5.40 0.39 8.59
CA LEU A 76 5.81 1.73 8.19
C LEU A 76 4.71 2.78 8.43
N LEU A 77 3.44 2.35 8.40
CA LEU A 77 2.29 3.24 8.54
C LEU A 77 2.05 3.60 10.02
N PRO A 78 1.57 4.83 10.30
CA PRO A 78 1.26 5.23 11.66
C PRO A 78 0.08 4.42 12.22
N GLU A 79 0.12 4.08 13.51
CA GLU A 79 -0.95 3.31 14.20
C GLU A 79 -2.33 3.98 14.09
N LYS A 80 -2.34 5.32 14.02
CA LYS A 80 -3.54 6.11 13.77
C LYS A 80 -3.32 6.94 12.52
N PRO A 81 -4.20 6.85 11.50
CA PRO A 81 -4.23 7.87 10.48
C PRO A 81 -4.46 9.22 11.17
N TYR A 82 -3.87 10.30 10.65
CA TYR A 82 -4.09 11.63 11.18
C TYR A 82 -5.58 11.96 11.09
N VAL A 83 -6.32 11.72 12.18
CA VAL A 83 -7.66 12.25 12.34
C VAL A 83 -7.45 13.69 12.74
N THR A 84 -7.60 14.61 11.80
CA THR A 84 -7.74 16.03 12.10
C THR A 84 -8.82 16.17 13.18
N LYS A 85 -8.42 16.67 14.35
CA LYS A 85 -9.37 16.99 15.43
C LYS A 85 -10.23 18.18 15.05
#